data_AF-A0A1Q6EI51-F1
#
_entry.id   AF-A0A1Q6EI51-F1
#
_cell.length_a   1.000
_cell.length_b   1.000
_cell.length_c   1.000
_cell.angle_alpha   90.00
_cell.angle_beta   90.00
_cell.angle_gamma   90.00
#
_symmetry.space_group_name_H-M   'P 1'
#
loop_
_entity.id
_entity.type
_entity.pdbx_description
1 polymer ?
#
loop_
_entity_poly.entity_id
_entity_poly.type
_entity_poly.pdbx_seq_one_letter_code
_entity_poly.pdbx_strand_id
1 'polypeptide(L)'
;MSKSKKIKPAITPYKITRLEFCATHFNAAQFPSDMFYVGVANRVYPVIHKVFGAQPGFTPAVSRHMAITLACYVEDLVAGSGVWAAFISLYKKKYGNSFPFYNIREQTSLFPYDDEIPSFHAVLFLLWYVANEVNPESILNPGNPALRMLAMTLMPDLIKAYDDAPDTPARPILMSEEELGIPLFYQIRNLCSWLCSSCYLTCINDIDKTINEFENFIDQMLHSVENEDESAEAYAIDSFVPMNALIGPLAIPAYEWLAEIVDLYHEPEEERYIPILKALKSRPYEYYRYKTVGESELILEDLNGEKLTLSPDTMPDGRFSPEIVPGKTALLSLVQVDGVWMMNGLGLQVLPEELFDECREAHRKKAREHKDTYNYLMKAFNNRRIGVCGSHEEYMKMAFGDNPPKANGDSKLFDDIRDAGNLLYFLNTDGTVSVLPGYATCVKIKDNPYYDKECASHDGLAIILNHSLSTAEMREYIIKNKLISDAALSSVSSPEAGRKMFQKNIRFLNDYAGRDSMPFLRGI
;
A
#
# COMPACT_ATOMS: atom_id res chain seq x y z
N MET A 1 -56.02 -36.72 7.80
CA MET A 1 -55.49 -35.55 7.05
C MET A 1 -54.39 -34.91 7.86
N SER A 2 -53.14 -35.24 7.56
CA SER A 2 -51.94 -34.69 8.23
C SER A 2 -51.58 -33.34 7.59
N LYS A 3 -51.58 -32.26 8.37
CA LYS A 3 -51.02 -30.97 7.94
C LYS A 3 -49.55 -30.93 8.35
N SER A 4 -48.69 -31.12 7.35
CA SER A 4 -47.25 -30.91 7.42
C SER A 4 -46.94 -29.47 7.88
N LYS A 5 -46.30 -29.33 9.04
CA LYS A 5 -45.58 -28.11 9.42
C LYS A 5 -44.27 -28.10 8.65
N LYS A 6 -44.19 -27.30 7.58
CA LYS A 6 -42.90 -26.91 6.98
C LYS A 6 -42.13 -26.10 8.02
N ILE A 7 -41.15 -26.74 8.65
CA ILE A 7 -40.11 -26.07 9.42
C ILE A 7 -39.26 -25.33 8.37
N LYS A 8 -39.32 -24.00 8.35
CA LYS A 8 -38.30 -23.19 7.67
C LYS A 8 -36.98 -23.47 8.41
N PRO A 9 -35.90 -23.91 7.75
CA PRO A 9 -34.63 -24.06 8.42
C PRO A 9 -34.19 -22.67 8.90
N ALA A 10 -33.85 -22.56 10.18
CA ALA A 10 -33.20 -21.37 10.70
C ALA A 10 -31.89 -21.19 9.93
N ILE A 11 -31.77 -20.10 9.19
CA ILE A 11 -30.51 -19.69 8.57
C ILE A 11 -29.58 -19.38 9.74
N THR A 12 -28.55 -20.20 9.95
CA THR A 12 -27.54 -19.96 10.97
C THR A 12 -26.77 -18.69 10.58
N PRO A 13 -26.91 -17.55 11.28
CA PRO A 13 -26.40 -16.26 10.83
C PRO A 13 -24.87 -16.12 10.89
N TYR A 14 -24.16 -17.23 11.14
CA TYR A 14 -22.71 -17.29 11.37
C TYR A 14 -21.96 -18.15 10.36
N LYS A 15 -22.63 -18.69 9.33
CA LYS A 15 -21.97 -19.55 8.33
C LYS A 15 -21.35 -18.71 7.21
N ILE A 16 -20.08 -18.93 6.91
CA ILE A 16 -19.40 -18.35 5.74
C ILE A 16 -20.06 -18.95 4.49
N THR A 17 -20.53 -18.08 3.60
CA THR A 17 -21.21 -18.48 2.37
C THR A 17 -20.22 -18.63 1.22
N ARG A 18 -20.66 -19.32 0.16
CA ARG A 18 -19.90 -19.39 -1.10
C ARG A 18 -19.66 -18.01 -1.70
N LEU A 19 -20.68 -17.14 -1.68
CA LEU A 19 -20.57 -15.79 -2.23
C LEU A 19 -19.48 -14.97 -1.54
N GLU A 20 -19.39 -15.06 -0.20
CA GLU A 20 -18.33 -14.38 0.55
C GLU A 20 -16.94 -14.93 0.23
N PHE A 21 -16.80 -16.25 0.02
CA PHE A 21 -15.52 -16.84 -0.34
C PHE A 21 -15.10 -16.46 -1.76
N CYS A 22 -16.00 -16.62 -2.74
CA CYS A 22 -15.74 -16.29 -4.15
C CYS A 22 -15.47 -14.80 -4.36
N ALA A 23 -15.93 -13.90 -3.48
CA ALA A 23 -15.61 -12.48 -3.55
C ALA A 23 -14.09 -12.19 -3.48
N THR A 24 -13.29 -13.16 -3.02
CA THR A 24 -11.82 -13.08 -3.02
C THR A 24 -11.19 -13.46 -4.37
N HIS A 25 -11.94 -14.13 -5.26
CA HIS A 25 -11.46 -14.56 -6.56
C HIS A 25 -11.51 -13.41 -7.58
N PHE A 26 -10.69 -13.51 -8.62
CA PHE A 26 -10.77 -12.64 -9.77
C PHE A 26 -12.19 -12.63 -10.36
N ASN A 27 -12.79 -11.45 -10.52
CA ASN A 27 -14.16 -11.24 -10.98
C ASN A 27 -15.24 -12.03 -10.20
N ALA A 28 -14.97 -12.34 -8.93
CA ALA A 28 -15.81 -13.17 -8.10
C ALA A 28 -16.18 -14.54 -8.74
N ALA A 29 -15.26 -15.08 -9.54
CA ALA A 29 -15.45 -16.33 -10.26
C ALA A 29 -15.79 -17.48 -9.30
N GLN A 30 -16.70 -18.35 -9.75
CA GLN A 30 -17.18 -19.48 -8.98
C GLN A 30 -16.62 -20.78 -9.55
N PHE A 31 -15.91 -21.55 -8.73
CA PHE A 31 -15.33 -22.83 -9.10
C PHE A 31 -16.00 -24.01 -8.39
N PRO A 32 -15.94 -25.23 -8.96
CA PRO A 32 -16.46 -26.43 -8.29
C PRO A 32 -15.82 -26.69 -6.92
N SER A 33 -14.56 -26.27 -6.75
CA SER A 33 -13.78 -26.39 -5.51
C SER A 33 -14.23 -25.45 -4.38
N ASP A 34 -14.93 -24.33 -4.65
CA ASP A 34 -15.24 -23.31 -3.65
C ASP A 34 -15.89 -23.88 -2.38
N MET A 35 -16.83 -24.82 -2.53
CA MET A 35 -17.57 -25.39 -1.40
C MET A 35 -16.67 -26.19 -0.46
N PHE A 36 -15.55 -26.71 -0.95
CA PHE A 36 -14.52 -27.35 -0.13
C PHE A 36 -13.87 -26.31 0.79
N TYR A 37 -13.38 -25.20 0.24
CA TYR A 37 -12.70 -24.13 1.00
C TYR A 37 -13.66 -23.35 1.91
N VAL A 38 -14.91 -23.13 1.49
CA VAL A 38 -15.98 -22.65 2.37
C VAL A 38 -16.17 -23.60 3.56
N GLY A 39 -16.05 -24.91 3.32
CA GLY A 39 -16.04 -25.94 4.36
C GLY A 39 -14.86 -25.78 5.32
N VAL A 40 -13.65 -25.53 4.80
CA VAL A 40 -12.44 -25.25 5.60
C VAL A 40 -12.66 -24.01 6.48
N ALA A 41 -13.05 -22.88 5.88
CA ALA A 41 -13.30 -21.63 6.58
C ALA A 41 -14.33 -21.80 7.71
N ASN A 42 -15.44 -22.51 7.44
CA ASN A 42 -16.46 -22.79 8.45
C ASN A 42 -16.00 -23.73 9.57
N ARG A 43 -14.98 -24.58 9.36
CA ARG A 43 -14.38 -25.42 10.41
C ARG A 43 -13.50 -24.60 11.34
N VAL A 44 -12.69 -23.70 10.80
CA VAL A 44 -11.72 -22.91 11.59
C VAL A 44 -12.37 -21.70 12.28
N TYR A 45 -13.42 -21.11 11.70
CA TYR A 45 -14.11 -19.93 12.21
C TYR A 45 -14.52 -20.02 13.70
N PRO A 46 -15.19 -21.09 14.19
CA PRO A 46 -15.61 -21.16 15.59
C PRO A 46 -14.44 -21.16 16.57
N VAL A 47 -13.29 -21.73 16.17
CA VAL A 47 -12.06 -21.75 16.98
C VAL A 47 -11.47 -20.34 17.08
N ILE A 48 -11.39 -19.62 15.96
CA ILE A 48 -10.93 -18.24 15.90
C ILE A 48 -11.83 -17.34 16.76
N HIS A 49 -13.14 -17.42 16.54
CA HIS A 49 -14.12 -16.57 17.24
C HIS A 49 -14.13 -16.82 18.74
N LYS A 50 -13.90 -18.06 19.20
CA LYS A 50 -13.79 -18.38 20.62
C LYS A 50 -12.59 -17.69 21.29
N VAL A 51 -11.48 -17.52 20.57
CA VAL A 51 -10.26 -16.87 21.10
C VAL A 51 -10.38 -15.35 21.08
N PHE A 52 -10.85 -14.78 19.96
CA PHE A 52 -10.83 -13.34 19.74
C PHE A 52 -12.16 -12.63 19.98
N GLY A 53 -13.30 -13.30 19.85
CA GLY A 53 -14.63 -12.66 19.82
C GLY A 53 -15.06 -11.95 21.11
N ALA A 54 -14.33 -12.14 22.21
CA ALA A 54 -14.55 -11.43 23.47
C ALA A 54 -13.65 -10.17 23.63
N GLN A 55 -12.69 -9.97 22.73
CA GLN A 55 -11.77 -8.83 22.78
C GLN A 55 -12.42 -7.59 22.13
N PRO A 56 -12.20 -6.38 22.67
CA PRO A 56 -12.70 -5.15 22.06
C PRO A 56 -12.27 -5.02 20.59
N GLY A 57 -13.22 -4.66 19.71
CA GLY A 57 -12.99 -4.48 18.27
C GLY A 57 -12.96 -5.78 17.45
N PHE A 58 -12.73 -6.95 18.06
CA PHE A 58 -12.74 -8.24 17.36
C PHE A 58 -14.18 -8.74 17.16
N THR A 59 -14.81 -8.28 16.08
CA THR A 59 -16.18 -8.65 15.73
C THR A 59 -16.27 -10.05 15.10
N PRO A 60 -17.49 -10.63 14.97
CA PRO A 60 -17.69 -11.81 14.15
C PRO A 60 -17.20 -11.63 12.70
N ALA A 61 -17.30 -10.43 12.13
CA ALA A 61 -16.82 -10.15 10.77
C ALA A 61 -15.29 -10.33 10.66
N VAL A 62 -14.52 -9.81 11.62
CA VAL A 62 -13.06 -10.00 11.68
C VAL A 62 -12.70 -11.49 11.81
N SER A 63 -13.43 -12.22 12.67
CA SER A 63 -13.22 -13.67 12.83
C SER A 63 -13.52 -14.45 11.54
N ARG A 64 -14.52 -14.01 10.76
CA ARG A 64 -14.83 -14.57 9.44
C ARG A 64 -13.74 -14.25 8.43
N HIS A 65 -13.26 -13.00 8.41
CA HIS A 65 -12.18 -12.58 7.53
C HIS A 65 -10.95 -13.47 7.76
N MET A 66 -10.48 -13.62 9.01
CA MET A 66 -9.40 -14.54 9.35
C MET A 66 -9.62 -15.97 8.84
N ALA A 67 -10.84 -16.50 8.97
CA ALA A 67 -11.17 -17.84 8.52
C ALA A 67 -11.14 -17.97 6.99
N ILE A 68 -11.61 -16.95 6.26
CA ILE A 68 -11.56 -16.88 4.80
C ILE A 68 -10.09 -16.75 4.35
N THR A 69 -9.31 -15.83 4.91
CA THR A 69 -7.88 -15.64 4.61
C THR A 69 -7.09 -16.95 4.75
N LEU A 70 -7.34 -17.73 5.81
CA LEU A 70 -6.66 -19.02 6.00
C LEU A 70 -7.11 -20.08 4.99
N ALA A 71 -8.37 -20.07 4.57
CA ALA A 71 -8.85 -20.98 3.52
C ALA A 71 -8.28 -20.59 2.15
N CYS A 72 -8.23 -19.30 1.82
CA CYS A 72 -7.59 -18.77 0.61
C CYS A 72 -6.08 -19.07 0.59
N TYR A 73 -5.40 -19.04 1.74
CA TYR A 73 -3.99 -19.45 1.82
C TYR A 73 -3.81 -20.92 1.46
N VAL A 74 -4.68 -21.83 1.94
CA VAL A 74 -4.63 -23.24 1.53
C VAL A 74 -4.92 -23.37 0.04
N GLU A 75 -5.93 -22.66 -0.47
CA GLU A 75 -6.28 -22.64 -1.90
C GLU A 75 -5.14 -22.14 -2.78
N ASP A 76 -4.46 -21.07 -2.37
CA ASP A 76 -3.30 -20.48 -3.06
C ASP A 76 -2.16 -21.49 -3.22
N LEU A 77 -1.87 -22.27 -2.17
CA LEU A 77 -0.87 -23.34 -2.20
C LEU A 77 -1.29 -24.51 -3.11
N VAL A 78 -2.56 -24.91 -3.09
CA VAL A 78 -3.07 -26.03 -3.90
C VAL A 78 -3.15 -25.65 -5.37
N ALA A 79 -3.67 -24.46 -5.67
CA ALA A 79 -3.88 -23.98 -7.03
C ALA A 79 -2.60 -23.47 -7.69
N GLY A 80 -1.56 -23.16 -6.91
CA GLY A 80 -0.36 -22.50 -7.43
C GLY A 80 -0.64 -21.06 -7.90
N SER A 81 -1.53 -20.34 -7.20
CA SER A 81 -1.87 -18.95 -7.56
C SER A 81 -0.71 -17.97 -7.31
N GLY A 82 0.24 -18.34 -6.44
CA GLY A 82 1.53 -17.68 -6.26
C GLY A 82 1.52 -16.43 -5.37
N VAL A 83 0.40 -16.08 -4.73
CA VAL A 83 0.28 -14.84 -3.94
C VAL A 83 1.16 -14.89 -2.69
N TRP A 84 1.09 -15.99 -1.93
CA TRP A 84 1.93 -16.19 -0.75
C TRP A 84 3.41 -16.29 -1.12
N ALA A 85 3.74 -17.04 -2.17
CA ALA A 85 5.11 -17.20 -2.61
C ALA A 85 5.72 -15.87 -3.07
N ALA A 86 4.95 -15.04 -3.78
CA ALA A 86 5.35 -13.69 -4.15
C ALA A 86 5.63 -12.83 -2.91
N PHE A 87 4.78 -12.90 -1.87
CA PHE A 87 5.02 -12.18 -0.62
C PHE A 87 6.38 -12.55 -0.01
N ILE A 88 6.67 -13.85 0.13
CA ILE A 88 7.93 -14.31 0.71
C ILE A 88 9.14 -13.91 -0.15
N SER A 89 9.03 -14.04 -1.47
CA SER A 89 10.08 -13.66 -2.39
C SER A 89 10.37 -12.15 -2.36
N LEU A 90 9.33 -11.31 -2.47
CA LEU A 90 9.44 -9.85 -2.41
C LEU A 90 9.95 -9.39 -1.05
N TYR A 91 9.47 -9.99 0.04
CA TYR A 91 9.97 -9.71 1.39
C TYR A 91 11.49 -9.99 1.47
N LYS A 92 11.95 -11.13 0.96
CA LYS A 92 13.37 -11.49 0.92
C LYS A 92 14.18 -10.54 0.05
N LYS A 93 13.68 -10.16 -1.13
CA LYS A 93 14.32 -9.17 -2.02
C LYS A 93 14.45 -7.81 -1.34
N LYS A 94 13.42 -7.36 -0.61
CA LYS A 94 13.36 -6.03 0.03
C LYS A 94 14.16 -5.93 1.32
N TYR A 95 14.11 -6.95 2.18
CA TYR A 95 14.69 -6.88 3.53
C TYR A 95 15.88 -7.82 3.77
N GLY A 96 16.19 -8.73 2.84
CA GLY A 96 17.28 -9.70 2.96
C GLY A 96 17.02 -10.84 3.96
N ASN A 97 15.90 -10.80 4.68
CA ASN A 97 15.46 -11.84 5.61
C ASN A 97 14.46 -12.77 4.92
N SER A 98 14.40 -14.03 5.33
CA SER A 98 13.51 -15.01 4.70
C SER A 98 12.03 -14.90 5.12
N PHE A 99 11.73 -14.24 6.24
CA PHE A 99 10.35 -14.14 6.76
C PHE A 99 10.19 -12.97 7.74
N PRO A 100 9.04 -12.29 7.81
CA PRO A 100 8.76 -11.26 8.82
C PRO A 100 8.69 -11.81 10.23
N PHE A 101 9.30 -11.12 11.20
CA PHE A 101 9.25 -11.39 12.65
C PHE A 101 9.90 -12.68 13.14
N TYR A 102 9.61 -13.81 12.52
CA TYR A 102 9.93 -15.15 13.01
C TYR A 102 11.22 -15.69 12.40
N ASN A 103 12.01 -16.41 13.20
CA ASN A 103 13.23 -17.05 12.71
C ASN A 103 12.95 -18.45 12.20
N ILE A 104 12.64 -18.57 10.91
CA ILE A 104 12.36 -19.85 10.25
C ILE A 104 13.58 -20.76 10.10
N ARG A 105 14.80 -20.29 10.43
CA ARG A 105 16.05 -21.08 10.41
C ARG A 105 16.36 -21.74 11.75
N GLU A 106 15.90 -21.16 12.86
CA GLU A 106 16.05 -21.72 14.22
C GLU A 106 14.99 -22.81 14.48
N GLN A 107 14.77 -23.70 13.49
CA GLN A 107 13.71 -24.69 13.51
C GLN A 107 13.84 -25.62 14.72
N THR A 108 12.80 -25.68 15.54
CA THR A 108 12.57 -26.79 16.45
C THR A 108 11.80 -27.86 15.67
N SER A 109 12.12 -29.15 15.88
CA SER A 109 11.58 -30.29 15.10
C SER A 109 10.05 -30.43 15.03
N LEU A 110 9.30 -29.62 15.79
CA LEU A 110 7.84 -29.67 15.87
C LEU A 110 7.13 -28.90 14.75
N PHE A 111 7.76 -27.90 14.14
CA PHE A 111 7.17 -27.08 13.09
C PHE A 111 8.23 -26.67 12.06
N PRO A 112 8.64 -27.59 11.16
CA PRO A 112 9.49 -27.22 10.04
C PRO A 112 8.77 -26.18 9.18
N TYR A 113 9.51 -25.20 8.68
CA TYR A 113 8.99 -24.25 7.71
C TYR A 113 9.18 -24.84 6.31
N ASP A 114 8.11 -24.79 5.53
CA ASP A 114 8.05 -25.27 4.16
C ASP A 114 7.17 -24.27 3.38
N ASP A 115 7.62 -23.91 2.19
CA ASP A 115 6.94 -22.94 1.32
C ASP A 115 5.85 -23.60 0.46
N GLU A 116 5.84 -24.93 0.33
CA GLU A 116 4.93 -25.68 -0.54
C GLU A 116 3.69 -26.21 0.19
N ILE A 117 3.74 -26.29 1.52
CA ILE A 117 2.63 -26.78 2.38
C ILE A 117 2.24 -25.74 3.43
N PRO A 118 1.04 -25.83 4.03
CA PRO A 118 0.65 -24.90 5.08
C PRO A 118 1.66 -24.86 6.23
N SER A 119 2.24 -23.69 6.47
CA SER A 119 3.29 -23.53 7.50
C SER A 119 2.78 -22.78 8.73
N PHE A 120 3.31 -23.17 9.90
CA PHE A 120 2.95 -22.53 11.17
C PHE A 120 3.22 -21.02 11.18
N HIS A 121 4.34 -20.59 10.58
CA HIS A 121 4.74 -19.18 10.54
C HIS A 121 3.87 -18.36 9.58
N ALA A 122 3.43 -18.95 8.46
CA ALA A 122 2.47 -18.35 7.54
C ALA A 122 1.12 -18.09 8.22
N VAL A 123 0.55 -19.13 8.84
CA VAL A 123 -0.72 -19.02 9.57
C VAL A 123 -0.62 -17.99 10.69
N LEU A 124 0.49 -17.96 11.42
CA LEU A 124 0.72 -16.98 12.47
C LEU A 124 0.80 -15.54 11.92
N PHE A 125 1.45 -15.35 10.78
CA PHE A 125 1.51 -14.05 10.10
C PHE A 125 0.14 -13.61 9.57
N LEU A 126 -0.63 -14.49 8.93
CA LEU A 126 -1.95 -14.16 8.39
C LEU A 126 -2.95 -13.82 9.49
N LEU A 127 -2.93 -14.54 10.61
CA LEU A 127 -3.72 -14.20 11.79
C LEU A 127 -3.31 -12.83 12.36
N TRP A 128 -2.01 -12.54 12.42
CA TRP A 128 -1.51 -11.23 12.82
C TRP A 128 -1.96 -10.14 11.84
N TYR A 129 -1.87 -10.39 10.54
CA TYR A 129 -2.20 -9.44 9.48
C TYR A 129 -3.64 -8.95 9.62
N VAL A 130 -4.61 -9.87 9.64
CA VAL A 130 -6.03 -9.54 9.80
C VAL A 130 -6.34 -8.98 11.19
N ALA A 131 -5.64 -9.41 12.24
CA ALA A 131 -5.86 -8.87 13.59
C ALA A 131 -5.51 -7.37 13.70
N ASN A 132 -4.58 -6.88 12.87
CA ASN A 132 -4.20 -5.46 12.86
C ASN A 132 -5.15 -4.56 12.06
N GLU A 133 -6.15 -5.11 11.38
CA GLU A 133 -7.25 -4.33 10.78
C GLU A 133 -8.18 -3.75 11.87
N VAL A 134 -8.21 -4.36 13.06
CA VAL A 134 -9.15 -4.00 14.15
C VAL A 134 -8.88 -2.62 14.74
N ASN A 135 -7.61 -2.24 14.86
CA ASN A 135 -7.21 -0.94 15.41
C ASN A 135 -6.06 -0.35 14.59
N PRO A 136 -6.35 0.50 13.60
CA PRO A 136 -5.32 1.12 12.75
C PRO A 136 -4.29 1.96 13.52
N GLU A 137 -4.65 2.47 14.71
CA GLU A 137 -3.79 3.33 15.53
C GLU A 137 -2.75 2.55 16.35
N SER A 138 -2.78 1.20 16.35
CA SER A 138 -1.87 0.37 17.13
C SER A 138 -1.44 -0.88 16.39
N ILE A 139 -0.21 -1.34 16.60
CA ILE A 139 0.24 -2.63 16.08
C ILE A 139 0.27 -3.68 17.18
N LEU A 140 -0.45 -4.77 16.94
CA LEU A 140 -0.41 -5.97 17.76
C LEU A 140 0.97 -6.60 17.69
N ASN A 141 1.52 -7.02 18.83
CA ASN A 141 2.82 -7.71 18.84
C ASN A 141 2.71 -9.07 18.14
N PRO A 142 3.52 -9.36 17.10
CA PRO A 142 3.55 -10.67 16.43
C PRO A 142 3.86 -11.84 17.37
N GLY A 143 4.54 -11.57 18.50
CA GLY A 143 4.81 -12.56 19.55
C GLY A 143 3.64 -12.83 20.51
N ASN A 144 2.41 -12.40 20.20
CA ASN A 144 1.25 -12.60 21.06
C ASN A 144 0.96 -14.10 21.29
N PRO A 145 0.94 -14.60 22.56
CA PRO A 145 0.69 -16.01 22.84
C PRO A 145 -0.67 -16.54 22.37
N ALA A 146 -1.70 -15.69 22.30
CA ALA A 146 -3.03 -16.08 21.81
C ALA A 146 -3.00 -16.38 20.31
N LEU A 147 -2.31 -15.56 19.51
CA LEU A 147 -2.08 -15.83 18.08
C LEU A 147 -1.33 -17.15 17.89
N ARG A 148 -0.27 -17.36 18.69
CA ARG A 148 0.54 -18.59 18.65
C ARG A 148 -0.30 -19.83 18.96
N MET A 149 -1.07 -19.80 20.05
CA MET A 149 -1.92 -20.91 20.46
C MET A 149 -3.03 -21.20 19.45
N LEU A 150 -3.61 -20.14 18.86
CA LEU A 150 -4.61 -20.29 17.82
C LEU A 150 -3.99 -20.95 16.58
N ALA A 151 -2.86 -20.46 16.07
CA ALA A 151 -2.15 -21.07 14.95
C ALA A 151 -1.88 -22.56 15.21
N MET A 152 -1.35 -22.92 16.39
CA MET A 152 -1.09 -24.32 16.76
C MET A 152 -2.35 -25.19 16.73
N THR A 153 -3.50 -24.61 17.11
CA THR A 153 -4.79 -25.31 17.13
C THR A 153 -5.34 -25.52 15.70
N LEU A 154 -5.11 -24.56 14.81
CA LEU A 154 -5.64 -24.58 13.44
C LEU A 154 -4.78 -25.40 12.47
N MET A 155 -3.47 -25.54 12.71
CA MET A 155 -2.55 -26.23 11.80
C MET A 155 -3.03 -27.62 11.34
N PRO A 156 -3.52 -28.52 12.22
CA PRO A 156 -3.93 -29.85 11.78
C PRO A 156 -5.08 -29.82 10.76
N ASP A 157 -6.04 -28.90 10.93
CA ASP A 157 -7.17 -28.75 10.02
C ASP A 157 -6.74 -28.17 8.66
N LEU A 158 -5.75 -27.27 8.64
CA LEU A 158 -5.22 -26.65 7.43
C LEU A 158 -4.34 -27.61 6.62
N ILE A 159 -3.47 -28.37 7.29
CA ILE A 159 -2.64 -29.40 6.64
C ILE A 159 -3.55 -30.47 6.01
N LYS A 160 -4.53 -30.97 6.78
CA LYS A 160 -5.50 -31.91 6.25
C LYS A 160 -6.29 -31.33 5.07
N ALA A 161 -6.66 -30.04 5.14
CA ALA A 161 -7.36 -29.39 4.05
C ALA A 161 -6.50 -29.31 2.77
N TYR A 162 -5.19 -29.08 2.90
CA TYR A 162 -4.26 -29.10 1.77
C TYR A 162 -4.18 -30.52 1.16
N ASP A 163 -4.02 -31.55 1.99
CA ASP A 163 -3.94 -32.95 1.53
C ASP A 163 -5.23 -33.45 0.84
N ASP A 164 -6.39 -33.03 1.36
CA ASP A 164 -7.71 -33.45 0.88
C ASP A 164 -8.27 -32.53 -0.22
N ALA A 165 -7.54 -31.48 -0.63
CA ALA A 165 -8.07 -30.46 -1.53
C ALA A 165 -8.37 -31.03 -2.94
N PRO A 166 -9.48 -30.62 -3.57
CA PRO A 166 -9.75 -30.95 -4.95
C PRO A 166 -8.88 -30.11 -5.90
N ASP A 167 -8.77 -30.54 -7.15
CA ASP A 167 -8.22 -29.73 -8.23
C ASP A 167 -8.90 -28.36 -8.24
N THR A 168 -8.08 -27.32 -8.10
CA THR A 168 -8.52 -25.94 -7.95
C THR A 168 -7.89 -25.12 -9.07
N PRO A 169 -8.69 -24.38 -9.86
CA PRO A 169 -8.14 -23.49 -10.88
C PRO A 169 -7.20 -22.44 -10.26
N ALA A 170 -6.07 -22.20 -10.92
CA ALA A 170 -5.18 -21.10 -10.60
C ALA A 170 -5.80 -19.74 -10.95
N ARG A 171 -5.03 -18.66 -10.71
CA ARG A 171 -5.37 -17.32 -11.20
C ARG A 171 -5.58 -17.31 -12.73
N PRO A 172 -6.34 -16.34 -13.28
CA PRO A 172 -6.36 -16.13 -14.72
C PRO A 172 -4.94 -15.89 -15.26
N ILE A 173 -4.62 -16.56 -16.37
CA ILE A 173 -3.34 -16.40 -17.06
C ILE A 173 -3.41 -15.28 -18.10
N LEU A 174 -2.28 -14.60 -18.33
CA LEU A 174 -2.11 -13.66 -19.41
C LEU A 174 -2.04 -14.39 -20.75
N MET A 175 -2.81 -13.94 -21.73
CA MET A 175 -2.90 -14.54 -23.07
C MET A 175 -2.71 -13.49 -24.15
N SER A 176 -2.53 -13.93 -25.41
CA SER A 176 -2.45 -12.96 -26.51
C SER A 176 -3.81 -12.31 -26.77
N GLU A 177 -3.78 -11.12 -27.38
CA GLU A 177 -5.01 -10.42 -27.72
C GLU A 177 -5.86 -11.21 -28.71
N GLU A 178 -5.24 -11.97 -29.61
CA GLU A 178 -5.95 -12.83 -30.57
C GLU A 178 -6.74 -13.95 -29.88
N GLU A 179 -6.23 -14.46 -28.75
CA GLU A 179 -6.86 -15.55 -28.00
C GLU A 179 -7.99 -15.03 -27.10
N LEU A 180 -7.72 -13.95 -26.35
CA LEU A 180 -8.65 -13.46 -25.33
C LEU A 180 -9.59 -12.35 -25.83
N GLY A 181 -9.24 -11.69 -26.93
CA GLY A 181 -9.94 -10.49 -27.42
C GLY A 181 -9.77 -9.27 -26.49
N ILE A 182 -8.82 -9.32 -25.57
CA ILE A 182 -8.55 -8.26 -24.59
C ILE A 182 -7.07 -7.87 -24.71
N PRO A 183 -6.75 -6.59 -25.00
CA PRO A 183 -5.37 -6.13 -25.04
C PRO A 183 -4.62 -6.40 -23.73
N LEU A 184 -3.32 -6.74 -23.84
CA LEU A 184 -2.49 -7.13 -22.69
C LEU A 184 -2.53 -6.11 -21.54
N PHE A 185 -2.51 -4.81 -21.86
CA PHE A 185 -2.61 -3.74 -20.86
C PHE A 185 -3.85 -3.86 -19.98
N TYR A 186 -5.01 -4.16 -20.55
CA TYR A 186 -6.24 -4.32 -19.79
C TYR A 186 -6.26 -5.62 -18.99
N GLN A 187 -5.64 -6.70 -19.50
CA GLN A 187 -5.44 -7.92 -18.71
C GLN A 187 -4.61 -7.64 -17.45
N ILE A 188 -3.48 -6.95 -17.60
CA ILE A 188 -2.61 -6.52 -16.50
C ILE A 188 -3.40 -5.66 -15.51
N ARG A 189 -4.12 -4.65 -16.01
CA ARG A 189 -4.90 -3.73 -15.16
C ARG A 189 -5.99 -4.44 -14.38
N ASN A 190 -6.70 -5.38 -14.99
CA ASN A 190 -7.73 -6.15 -14.32
C ASN A 190 -7.14 -7.03 -13.22
N LEU A 191 -6.00 -7.67 -13.46
CA LEU A 191 -5.31 -8.47 -12.43
C LEU A 191 -4.79 -7.58 -11.28
N CYS A 192 -4.22 -6.42 -11.58
CA CYS A 192 -3.85 -5.42 -10.57
C CYS A 192 -5.08 -4.95 -9.78
N SER A 193 -6.23 -4.77 -10.43
CA SER A 193 -7.47 -4.37 -9.76
C SER A 193 -7.95 -5.45 -8.77
N TRP A 194 -7.86 -6.73 -9.15
CA TRP A 194 -8.13 -7.83 -8.24
C TRP A 194 -7.17 -7.85 -7.03
N LEU A 195 -5.87 -7.62 -7.27
CA LEU A 195 -4.88 -7.51 -6.19
C LEU A 195 -5.21 -6.37 -5.21
N CYS A 196 -5.76 -5.25 -5.70
CA CYS A 196 -6.16 -4.13 -4.86
C CYS A 196 -7.51 -4.33 -4.14
N SER A 197 -8.47 -5.05 -4.71
CA SER A 197 -9.86 -5.04 -4.22
C SER A 197 -10.30 -6.30 -3.49
N SER A 198 -9.75 -7.46 -3.88
CA SER A 198 -10.32 -8.76 -3.49
C SER A 198 -9.29 -9.80 -3.08
N CYS A 199 -8.03 -9.66 -3.49
CA CYS A 199 -7.00 -10.63 -3.15
C CYS A 199 -6.81 -10.75 -1.62
N TYR A 200 -6.83 -11.97 -1.09
CA TYR A 200 -6.86 -12.25 0.35
C TYR A 200 -5.70 -11.67 1.16
N LEU A 201 -4.57 -11.34 0.51
CA LEU A 201 -3.36 -10.84 1.16
C LEU A 201 -3.06 -9.38 0.81
N THR A 202 -3.36 -8.96 -0.41
CA THR A 202 -2.92 -7.65 -0.92
C THR A 202 -4.03 -6.62 -0.99
N CYS A 203 -5.31 -7.01 -0.78
CA CYS A 203 -6.40 -6.06 -0.90
C CYS A 203 -6.23 -4.86 0.05
N ILE A 204 -6.73 -3.72 -0.42
CA ILE A 204 -6.80 -2.48 0.33
C ILE A 204 -7.90 -2.64 1.38
N ASN A 205 -7.55 -2.43 2.66
CA ASN A 205 -8.50 -2.68 3.76
C ASN A 205 -9.66 -1.68 3.78
N ASP A 206 -9.37 -0.42 3.45
CA ASP A 206 -10.33 0.68 3.38
C ASP A 206 -10.23 1.37 2.03
N ILE A 207 -10.86 0.74 1.03
CA ILE A 207 -10.82 1.22 -0.36
C ILE A 207 -11.53 2.57 -0.50
N ASP A 208 -12.63 2.79 0.21
CA ASP A 208 -13.37 4.05 0.19
C ASP A 208 -12.50 5.20 0.69
N LYS A 209 -11.81 5.03 1.81
CA LYS A 209 -10.85 6.04 2.30
C LYS A 209 -9.73 6.30 1.29
N THR A 210 -9.22 5.25 0.66
CA THR A 210 -8.16 5.37 -0.34
C THR A 210 -8.67 6.17 -1.56
N ILE A 211 -9.87 5.87 -2.03
CA ILE A 211 -10.50 6.52 -3.18
C ILE A 211 -10.87 7.98 -2.89
N ASN A 212 -11.46 8.28 -1.73
CA ASN A 212 -11.90 9.63 -1.33
C ASN A 212 -10.78 10.69 -1.42
N GLU A 213 -9.52 10.30 -1.16
CA GLU A 213 -8.36 11.19 -1.30
C GLU A 213 -8.13 11.62 -2.77
N PHE A 214 -8.52 10.76 -3.71
CA PHE A 214 -8.33 10.94 -5.15
C PHE A 214 -9.55 11.53 -5.86
N GLU A 215 -10.77 11.21 -5.41
CA GLU A 215 -12.03 11.73 -5.94
C GLU A 215 -11.99 13.25 -6.11
N ASN A 216 -11.63 13.98 -5.04
CA ASN A 216 -11.54 15.44 -5.07
C ASN A 216 -10.62 15.98 -6.17
N PHE A 217 -9.53 15.29 -6.49
CA PHE A 217 -8.63 15.67 -7.57
C PHE A 217 -9.26 15.41 -8.93
N ILE A 218 -9.88 14.25 -9.13
CA ILE A 218 -10.56 13.91 -10.38
C ILE A 218 -11.73 14.86 -10.65
N ASP A 219 -12.55 15.16 -9.63
CA ASP A 219 -13.65 16.11 -9.73
C ASP A 219 -13.17 17.48 -10.22
N GLN A 220 -12.12 18.02 -9.58
CA GLN A 220 -11.54 19.30 -9.99
C GLN A 220 -10.97 19.25 -11.41
N MET A 221 -10.31 18.15 -11.77
CA MET A 221 -9.79 17.94 -13.12
C MET A 221 -10.93 17.94 -14.15
N LEU A 222 -12.04 17.26 -13.90
CA LEU A 222 -13.15 17.14 -14.84
C LEU A 222 -14.00 18.41 -14.93
N HIS A 223 -14.24 19.09 -13.81
CA HIS A 223 -14.91 20.39 -13.79
C HIS A 223 -14.14 21.46 -14.58
N SER A 224 -12.80 21.37 -14.64
CA SER A 224 -11.97 22.33 -15.39
C SER A 224 -12.23 22.34 -16.91
N VAL A 225 -12.87 21.29 -17.43
CA VAL A 225 -13.22 21.14 -18.85
C VAL A 225 -14.74 20.99 -19.08
N GLU A 226 -15.56 21.41 -18.12
CA GLU A 226 -17.03 21.34 -18.19
C GLU A 226 -17.56 19.92 -18.47
N ASN A 227 -16.87 18.88 -17.98
CA ASN A 227 -17.29 17.48 -18.11
C ASN A 227 -17.75 16.96 -16.74
N GLU A 228 -19.05 16.75 -16.56
CA GLU A 228 -19.67 16.30 -15.29
C GLU A 228 -20.21 14.85 -15.39
N ASP A 229 -19.59 13.99 -16.20
CA ASP A 229 -20.01 12.59 -16.36
C ASP A 229 -19.51 11.72 -15.18
N GLU A 230 -20.42 11.33 -14.29
CA GLU A 230 -20.14 10.39 -13.18
C GLU A 230 -19.49 9.08 -13.67
N SER A 231 -19.83 8.61 -14.88
CA SER A 231 -19.20 7.40 -15.44
C SER A 231 -17.72 7.62 -15.79
N ALA A 232 -17.34 8.85 -16.13
CA ALA A 232 -15.96 9.20 -16.48
C ALA A 232 -15.10 9.33 -15.22
N GLU A 233 -15.66 9.88 -14.15
CA GLU A 233 -15.04 9.96 -12.82
C GLU A 233 -14.74 8.55 -12.28
N ALA A 234 -15.75 7.69 -12.22
CA ALA A 234 -15.60 6.30 -11.78
C ALA A 234 -14.54 5.56 -12.61
N TYR A 235 -14.55 5.73 -13.94
CA TYR A 235 -13.54 5.11 -14.81
C TYR A 235 -12.12 5.63 -14.55
N ALA A 236 -11.94 6.91 -14.23
CA ALA A 236 -10.64 7.48 -13.90
C ALA A 236 -10.09 6.86 -12.60
N ILE A 237 -10.92 6.74 -11.56
CA ILE A 237 -10.58 6.13 -10.28
C ILE A 237 -10.25 4.64 -10.45
N ASP A 238 -11.14 3.88 -11.08
CA ASP A 238 -11.01 2.44 -11.31
C ASP A 238 -9.78 2.08 -12.15
N SER A 239 -9.34 3.00 -13.01
CA SER A 239 -8.12 2.84 -13.79
C SER A 239 -6.86 3.26 -13.03
N PHE A 240 -6.94 4.31 -12.21
CA PHE A 240 -5.79 4.92 -11.54
C PHE A 240 -5.32 4.09 -10.34
N VAL A 241 -6.25 3.70 -9.47
CA VAL A 241 -5.96 3.02 -8.19
C VAL A 241 -5.15 1.73 -8.40
N PRO A 242 -5.52 0.82 -9.32
CA PRO A 242 -4.76 -0.42 -9.53
C PRO A 242 -3.30 -0.24 -9.94
N MET A 243 -2.95 0.92 -10.51
CA MET A 243 -1.61 1.20 -11.02
C MET A 243 -0.77 2.05 -10.07
N ASN A 244 -1.39 2.75 -9.12
CA ASN A 244 -0.71 3.77 -8.32
C ASN A 244 -0.83 3.58 -6.80
N ALA A 245 -1.74 2.74 -6.31
CA ALA A 245 -1.84 2.44 -4.89
C ALA A 245 -0.69 1.51 -4.43
N LEU A 246 -0.18 1.76 -3.22
CA LEU A 246 0.73 0.86 -2.52
C LEU A 246 -0.09 -0.14 -1.72
N ILE A 247 0.06 -1.44 -1.99
CA ILE A 247 -0.84 -2.46 -1.47
C ILE A 247 -0.13 -3.58 -0.71
N GLY A 248 -0.92 -4.31 0.08
CA GLY A 248 -0.49 -5.47 0.84
C GLY A 248 0.56 -5.18 1.90
N PRO A 249 1.15 -6.22 2.51
CA PRO A 249 2.02 -6.06 3.67
C PRO A 249 3.35 -5.34 3.37
N LEU A 250 3.68 -5.14 2.09
CA LEU A 250 4.96 -4.60 1.63
C LEU A 250 4.88 -3.15 1.16
N ALA A 251 3.67 -2.59 1.03
CA ALA A 251 3.42 -1.26 0.48
C ALA A 251 4.21 -1.01 -0.82
N ILE A 252 3.96 -1.87 -1.81
CA ILE A 252 4.48 -1.74 -3.16
C ILE A 252 3.31 -1.74 -4.17
N PRO A 253 3.50 -1.23 -5.40
CA PRO A 253 2.45 -1.22 -6.41
C PRO A 253 1.96 -2.62 -6.80
N ALA A 254 0.70 -2.73 -7.19
CA ALA A 254 0.08 -4.01 -7.59
C ALA A 254 0.79 -4.68 -8.77
N TYR A 255 1.34 -3.91 -9.72
CA TYR A 255 2.05 -4.48 -10.86
C TYR A 255 3.39 -5.13 -10.47
N GLU A 256 4.03 -4.71 -9.37
CA GLU A 256 5.22 -5.39 -8.85
C GLU A 256 4.86 -6.74 -8.21
N TRP A 257 3.72 -6.81 -7.51
CA TRP A 257 3.15 -8.06 -7.02
C TRP A 257 2.83 -9.01 -8.18
N LEU A 258 2.12 -8.53 -9.20
CA LEU A 258 1.77 -9.32 -10.38
C LEU A 258 3.02 -9.85 -11.10
N ALA A 259 4.04 -9.01 -11.29
CA ALA A 259 5.29 -9.41 -11.91
C ALA A 259 5.97 -10.55 -11.13
N GLU A 260 6.00 -10.48 -9.80
CA GLU A 260 6.56 -11.55 -8.97
C GLU A 260 5.72 -12.83 -9.02
N ILE A 261 4.40 -12.70 -8.95
CA ILE A 261 3.48 -13.84 -9.00
C ILE A 261 3.70 -14.62 -10.30
N VAL A 262 3.72 -13.93 -11.45
CA VAL A 262 3.91 -14.57 -12.76
C VAL A 262 5.33 -15.14 -12.89
N ASP A 263 6.37 -14.45 -12.39
CA ASP A 263 7.75 -14.96 -12.44
C ASP A 263 7.93 -16.29 -11.68
N LEU A 264 7.20 -16.47 -10.58
CA LEU A 264 7.25 -17.69 -9.76
C LEU A 264 6.27 -18.77 -10.24
N TYR A 265 5.08 -18.38 -10.67
CA TYR A 265 3.98 -19.27 -11.07
C TYR A 265 3.36 -18.76 -12.37
N HIS A 266 3.74 -19.41 -13.46
CA HIS A 266 3.24 -19.14 -14.80
C HIS A 266 2.98 -20.43 -15.57
N GLU A 267 2.02 -20.35 -16.47
CA GLU A 267 1.90 -21.31 -17.56
C GLU A 267 2.92 -20.98 -18.67
N PRO A 268 3.31 -21.96 -19.52
CA PRO A 268 4.29 -21.74 -20.59
C PRO A 268 3.96 -20.55 -21.51
N GLU A 269 2.68 -20.27 -21.75
CA GLU A 269 2.19 -19.18 -22.60
C GLU A 269 2.46 -17.78 -22.01
N GLU A 270 2.66 -17.70 -20.69
CA GLU A 270 2.92 -16.44 -19.97
C GLU A 270 4.41 -16.08 -19.91
N GLU A 271 5.32 -17.02 -20.21
CA GLU A 271 6.78 -16.81 -20.08
C GLU A 271 7.24 -15.58 -20.89
N ARG A 272 6.63 -15.34 -22.05
CA ARG A 272 6.87 -14.17 -22.91
C ARG A 272 6.54 -12.82 -22.25
N TYR A 273 5.64 -12.80 -21.27
CA TYR A 273 5.20 -11.56 -20.62
C TYR A 273 6.04 -11.19 -19.40
N ILE A 274 6.82 -12.11 -18.84
CA ILE A 274 7.64 -11.87 -17.64
C ILE A 274 8.58 -10.65 -17.80
N PRO A 275 9.33 -10.49 -18.91
CA PRO A 275 10.19 -9.32 -19.11
C PRO A 275 9.40 -8.01 -19.18
N ILE A 276 8.19 -8.04 -19.76
CA ILE A 276 7.29 -6.89 -19.87
C ILE A 276 6.81 -6.49 -18.48
N LEU A 277 6.31 -7.44 -17.69
CA LEU A 277 5.84 -7.22 -16.32
C LEU A 277 6.94 -6.63 -15.42
N LYS A 278 8.17 -7.17 -15.51
CA LYS A 278 9.33 -6.66 -14.75
C LYS A 278 9.75 -5.24 -15.13
N ALA A 279 9.39 -4.79 -16.33
CA ALA A 279 9.71 -3.45 -16.83
C ALA A 279 8.56 -2.44 -16.64
N LEU A 280 7.40 -2.87 -16.14
CA LEU A 280 6.24 -2.01 -15.92
C LEU A 280 6.60 -0.83 -15.02
N LYS A 281 6.06 0.34 -15.39
CA LYS A 281 6.13 1.57 -14.59
C LYS A 281 4.82 2.30 -14.72
N SER A 282 4.34 2.88 -13.62
CA SER A 282 3.23 3.83 -13.66
C SER A 282 3.74 5.24 -13.35
N ARG A 283 3.11 6.23 -13.98
CA ARG A 283 3.21 7.64 -13.66
C ARG A 283 1.84 8.17 -13.27
N PRO A 284 1.74 8.95 -12.18
CA PRO A 284 0.50 9.61 -11.81
C PRO A 284 0.11 10.68 -12.84
N TYR A 285 -0.97 11.41 -12.59
CA TYR A 285 -1.37 12.53 -13.43
C TYR A 285 -0.29 13.62 -13.44
N GLU A 286 0.26 13.88 -14.63
CA GLU A 286 1.25 14.92 -14.87
C GLU A 286 0.95 15.69 -16.17
N TYR A 287 1.49 16.90 -16.26
CA TYR A 287 1.39 17.70 -17.49
C TYR A 287 2.48 17.32 -18.48
N TYR A 288 2.06 17.08 -19.72
CA TYR A 288 2.90 16.73 -20.85
C TYR A 288 2.68 17.68 -22.02
N ARG A 289 3.71 17.89 -22.85
CA ARG A 289 3.59 18.60 -24.12
C ARG A 289 3.78 17.62 -25.28
N TYR A 290 2.91 17.70 -26.29
CA TYR A 290 3.13 16.97 -27.54
C TYR A 290 4.29 17.59 -28.33
N LYS A 291 5.41 16.90 -28.47
CA LYS A 291 6.57 17.36 -29.25
C LYS A 291 6.48 16.93 -30.70
N THR A 292 6.09 15.68 -30.91
CA THR A 292 5.91 15.08 -32.22
C THR A 292 4.53 14.47 -32.26
N VAL A 293 3.79 14.75 -33.33
CA VAL A 293 2.55 14.05 -33.67
C VAL A 293 2.67 13.67 -35.14
N GLY A 294 2.85 12.38 -35.40
CA GLY A 294 2.92 11.81 -36.74
C GLY A 294 1.94 10.65 -36.89
N GLU A 295 1.89 10.07 -38.09
CA GLU A 295 1.00 8.92 -38.39
C GLU A 295 1.40 7.64 -37.64
N SER A 296 2.68 7.52 -37.24
CA SER A 296 3.26 6.33 -36.61
C SER A 296 3.98 6.60 -35.29
N GLU A 297 4.12 7.86 -34.89
CA GLU A 297 4.88 8.24 -33.69
C GLU A 297 4.23 9.45 -33.01
N LEU A 298 3.97 9.32 -31.70
CA LEU A 298 3.60 10.43 -30.84
C LEU A 298 4.56 10.49 -29.66
N ILE A 299 5.21 11.65 -29.50
CA ILE A 299 6.18 11.89 -28.42
C ILE A 299 5.66 12.98 -27.48
N LEU A 300 5.54 12.63 -26.21
CA LEU A 300 5.31 13.54 -25.09
C LEU A 300 6.65 14.04 -24.52
N GLU A 301 6.67 15.27 -24.02
CA GLU A 301 7.74 15.79 -23.17
C GLU A 301 7.16 16.16 -21.80
N ASP A 302 7.76 15.65 -20.72
CA ASP A 302 7.36 15.98 -19.35
C ASP A 302 7.94 17.33 -18.88
N LEU A 303 7.57 17.77 -17.66
CA LEU A 303 8.05 19.04 -17.10
C LEU A 303 9.59 19.08 -16.91
N ASN A 304 10.24 17.92 -16.77
CA ASN A 304 11.69 17.77 -16.63
C ASN A 304 12.42 17.70 -17.98
N GLY A 305 11.69 17.52 -19.09
CA GLY A 305 12.24 17.41 -20.44
C GLY A 305 12.50 15.97 -20.89
N GLU A 306 12.06 14.96 -20.13
CA GLU A 306 12.09 13.57 -20.56
C GLU A 306 11.10 13.36 -21.71
N LYS A 307 11.47 12.51 -22.68
CA LYS A 307 10.63 12.20 -23.83
C LYS A 307 10.04 10.81 -23.70
N LEU A 308 8.73 10.71 -23.93
CA LEU A 308 7.96 9.48 -23.77
C LEU A 308 7.19 9.19 -25.07
N THR A 309 7.33 7.99 -25.61
CA THR A 309 6.54 7.54 -26.77
C THR A 309 5.17 7.05 -26.29
N LEU A 310 4.09 7.68 -26.75
CA LEU A 310 2.72 7.31 -26.40
C LEU A 310 2.15 6.38 -27.47
N SER A 311 1.54 5.28 -27.06
CA SER A 311 0.74 4.40 -27.92
C SER A 311 -0.71 4.89 -27.99
N PRO A 312 -1.38 4.81 -29.16
CA PRO A 312 -2.80 5.11 -29.28
C PRO A 312 -3.71 3.95 -28.83
N ASP A 313 -3.18 2.79 -28.44
CA ASP A 313 -3.97 1.56 -28.20
C ASP A 313 -5.05 1.72 -27.10
N THR A 314 -4.84 2.62 -26.15
CA THR A 314 -5.80 2.93 -25.08
C THR A 314 -6.72 4.11 -25.42
N MET A 315 -6.61 4.67 -26.62
CA MET A 315 -7.46 5.75 -27.12
C MET A 315 -8.66 5.17 -27.89
N PRO A 316 -9.76 5.94 -28.03
CA PRO A 316 -10.88 5.54 -28.87
C PRO A 316 -10.43 5.11 -30.28
N ASP A 317 -10.92 3.97 -30.75
CA ASP A 317 -10.58 3.35 -32.04
C ASP A 317 -9.08 3.07 -32.27
N GLY A 318 -8.26 3.08 -31.22
CA GLY A 318 -6.81 2.90 -31.34
C GLY A 318 -6.13 4.03 -32.10
N ARG A 319 -6.67 5.26 -32.01
CA ARG A 319 -6.19 6.43 -32.77
C ARG A 319 -6.13 7.68 -31.92
N PHE A 320 -5.17 8.54 -32.23
CA PHE A 320 -5.13 9.88 -31.65
C PHE A 320 -6.21 10.77 -32.27
N SER A 321 -6.83 11.62 -31.43
CA SER A 321 -7.71 12.68 -31.91
C SER A 321 -6.97 13.58 -32.90
N PRO A 322 -7.61 14.01 -34.01
CA PRO A 322 -7.00 14.97 -34.95
C PRO A 322 -6.71 16.33 -34.32
N GLU A 323 -7.26 16.61 -33.12
CA GLU A 323 -7.01 17.82 -32.35
C GLU A 323 -5.68 17.78 -31.58
N ILE A 324 -5.09 16.58 -31.41
CA ILE A 324 -3.75 16.43 -30.86
C ILE A 324 -2.76 16.90 -31.91
N VAL A 325 -2.14 18.05 -31.66
CA VAL A 325 -1.13 18.66 -32.54
C VAL A 325 0.10 19.06 -31.74
N PRO A 326 1.30 19.16 -32.37
CA PRO A 326 2.50 19.59 -31.67
C PRO A 326 2.31 20.94 -30.96
N GLY A 327 2.87 21.09 -29.76
CA GLY A 327 2.74 22.27 -28.92
C GLY A 327 1.61 22.17 -27.88
N LYS A 328 0.53 21.42 -28.17
CA LYS A 328 -0.57 21.25 -27.21
C LYS A 328 -0.12 20.57 -25.92
N THR A 329 -0.88 20.84 -24.87
CA THR A 329 -0.67 20.29 -23.52
C THR A 329 -1.65 19.15 -23.26
N ALA A 330 -1.26 18.19 -22.44
CA ALA A 330 -2.13 17.16 -21.92
C ALA A 330 -1.86 16.94 -20.42
N LEU A 331 -2.90 16.53 -19.68
CA LEU A 331 -2.80 16.04 -18.31
C LEU A 331 -3.19 14.56 -18.30
N LEU A 332 -2.21 13.68 -18.11
CA LEU A 332 -2.36 12.23 -18.29
C LEU A 332 -1.76 11.46 -17.11
N SER A 333 -2.38 10.36 -16.71
CA SER A 333 -1.68 9.26 -16.03
C SER A 333 -1.23 8.25 -17.09
N LEU A 334 -0.01 7.72 -16.95
CA LEU A 334 0.59 6.84 -17.95
C LEU A 334 1.12 5.54 -17.33
N VAL A 335 1.06 4.44 -18.09
CA VAL A 335 1.70 3.17 -17.73
C VAL A 335 2.57 2.70 -18.89
N GLN A 336 3.82 2.34 -18.60
CA GLN A 336 4.74 1.81 -19.59
C GLN A 336 4.52 0.30 -19.75
N VAL A 337 4.16 -0.15 -20.94
CA VAL A 337 4.00 -1.57 -21.32
C VAL A 337 4.83 -1.81 -22.58
N ASP A 338 5.73 -2.78 -22.52
CA ASP A 338 6.58 -3.18 -23.66
C ASP A 338 7.33 -2.01 -24.34
N GLY A 339 7.90 -1.13 -23.51
CA GLY A 339 8.71 0.00 -23.96
C GLY A 339 7.93 1.25 -24.40
N VAL A 340 6.61 1.16 -24.61
CA VAL A 340 5.75 2.30 -24.96
C VAL A 340 4.86 2.71 -23.78
N TRP A 341 4.47 3.97 -23.72
CA TRP A 341 3.56 4.49 -22.70
C TRP A 341 2.13 4.43 -23.20
N MET A 342 1.22 4.01 -22.33
CA MET A 342 -0.21 3.94 -22.57
C MET A 342 -0.94 4.89 -21.62
N MET A 343 -2.04 5.49 -22.07
CA MET A 343 -2.89 6.31 -21.22
C MET A 343 -3.62 5.41 -20.22
N ASN A 344 -3.47 5.69 -18.93
CA ASN A 344 -4.10 4.93 -17.87
C ASN A 344 -5.40 5.58 -17.42
N GLY A 345 -6.52 5.13 -17.98
CA GLY A 345 -7.83 5.65 -17.65
C GLY A 345 -8.17 6.89 -18.47
N LEU A 346 -8.60 7.95 -17.80
CA LEU A 346 -9.03 9.19 -18.42
C LEU A 346 -7.90 10.23 -18.38
N GLY A 347 -7.91 11.18 -19.31
CA GLY A 347 -6.97 12.30 -19.30
C GLY A 347 -7.47 13.48 -20.11
N LEU A 348 -7.00 14.67 -19.77
CA LEU A 348 -7.30 15.89 -20.53
C LEU A 348 -6.30 15.99 -21.68
N GLN A 349 -6.71 15.56 -22.86
CA GLN A 349 -5.79 15.33 -23.98
C GLN A 349 -5.45 16.59 -24.79
N VAL A 350 -6.29 17.64 -24.74
CA VAL A 350 -6.12 18.85 -25.54
C VAL A 350 -6.32 20.08 -24.68
N LEU A 351 -5.22 20.56 -24.08
CA LEU A 351 -5.16 21.77 -23.27
C LEU A 351 -4.37 22.88 -23.99
N PRO A 352 -4.54 24.16 -23.62
CA PRO A 352 -3.75 25.27 -24.16
C PRO A 352 -2.24 25.04 -24.06
N GLU A 353 -1.47 25.50 -25.05
CA GLU A 353 -0.01 25.30 -25.10
C GLU A 353 0.69 26.07 -23.96
N GLU A 354 0.17 27.26 -23.64
CA GLU A 354 0.69 28.16 -22.62
C GLU A 354 0.70 27.49 -21.24
N LEU A 355 -0.28 26.64 -20.96
CA LEU A 355 -0.43 25.95 -19.68
C LEU A 355 0.82 25.13 -19.33
N PHE A 356 1.42 24.45 -20.30
CA PHE A 356 2.63 23.68 -20.01
C PHE A 356 3.81 24.58 -19.69
N ASP A 357 3.98 25.72 -20.39
CA ASP A 357 5.05 26.66 -20.08
C ASP A 357 4.88 27.25 -18.66
N GLU A 358 3.64 27.60 -18.29
CA GLU A 358 3.28 28.04 -16.94
C GLU A 358 3.60 26.97 -15.89
N CYS A 359 3.14 25.73 -16.09
CA CYS A 359 3.42 24.61 -15.19
C CYS A 359 4.93 24.31 -15.08
N ARG A 360 5.66 24.37 -16.20
CA ARG A 360 7.12 24.13 -16.22
C ARG A 360 7.88 25.25 -15.52
N GLU A 361 7.48 26.50 -15.69
CA GLU A 361 8.07 27.63 -14.97
C GLU A 361 7.80 27.51 -13.47
N ALA A 362 6.55 27.23 -13.08
CA ALA A 362 6.16 27.01 -11.69
C ALA A 362 6.95 25.86 -11.05
N HIS A 363 7.07 24.73 -11.74
CA HIS A 363 7.87 23.57 -11.30
C HIS A 363 9.35 23.94 -11.09
N ARG A 364 9.97 24.64 -12.05
CA ARG A 364 11.37 25.08 -11.94
C ARG A 364 11.57 26.12 -10.84
N LYS A 365 10.63 27.03 -10.67
CA LYS A 365 10.66 28.04 -9.60
C LYS A 365 10.57 27.36 -8.24
N LYS A 366 9.58 26.47 -8.04
CA LYS A 366 9.40 25.67 -6.82
C LYS A 366 10.66 24.87 -6.51
N ALA A 367 11.25 24.18 -7.48
CA ALA A 367 12.49 23.44 -7.29
C ALA A 367 13.70 24.32 -6.88
N ARG A 368 13.81 25.55 -7.42
CA ARG A 368 14.84 26.52 -6.99
C ARG A 368 14.58 27.02 -5.58
N GLU A 369 13.35 27.42 -5.27
CA GLU A 369 12.95 27.89 -3.94
C GLU A 369 13.17 26.83 -2.87
N HIS A 370 12.80 25.58 -3.16
CA HIS A 370 13.07 24.41 -2.32
C HIS A 370 14.56 24.25 -2.02
N LYS A 371 15.41 24.31 -3.06
CA LYS A 371 16.86 24.20 -2.92
C LYS A 371 17.47 25.36 -2.11
N ASP A 372 17.04 26.58 -2.37
CA ASP A 372 17.54 27.77 -1.67
C ASP A 372 17.12 27.77 -0.20
N THR A 373 15.85 27.42 0.08
CA THR A 373 15.31 27.23 1.42
C THR A 373 16.05 26.15 2.18
N TYR A 374 16.29 24.99 1.55
CA TYR A 374 17.07 23.91 2.14
C TYR A 374 18.47 24.37 2.54
N ASN A 375 19.18 25.05 1.64
CA ASN A 375 20.54 25.54 1.91
C ASN A 375 20.58 26.59 3.02
N TYR A 376 19.57 27.47 3.06
CA TYR A 376 19.40 28.46 4.12
C TYR A 376 19.17 27.78 5.48
N LEU A 377 18.17 26.89 5.56
CA LEU A 377 17.80 26.20 6.81
C LEU A 377 18.90 25.26 7.30
N MET A 378 19.64 24.59 6.40
CA MET A 378 20.82 23.81 6.79
C MET A 378 21.84 24.66 7.53
N LYS A 379 22.11 25.89 7.07
CA LYS A 379 23.02 26.81 7.78
C LYS A 379 22.43 27.25 9.12
N ALA A 380 21.15 27.62 9.14
CA ALA A 380 20.44 28.04 10.35
C ALA A 380 20.44 26.94 11.43
N PHE A 381 20.27 25.68 11.02
CA PHE A 381 20.30 24.51 11.91
C PHE A 381 21.71 23.96 12.16
N ASN A 382 22.76 24.75 11.97
CA ASN A 382 24.15 24.35 12.21
C ASN A 382 24.55 23.04 11.48
N ASN A 383 24.13 22.92 10.22
CA ASN A 383 24.30 21.76 9.36
C ASN A 383 23.67 20.45 9.88
N ARG A 384 22.64 20.55 10.73
CA ARG A 384 21.87 19.39 11.20
C ARG A 384 20.53 19.34 10.50
N ARG A 385 20.18 18.14 10.00
CA ARG A 385 18.87 17.89 9.39
C ARG A 385 17.77 17.63 10.42
N ILE A 386 18.13 17.15 11.60
CA ILE A 386 17.19 16.86 12.69
C ILE A 386 17.65 17.56 13.96
N GLY A 387 16.71 18.05 14.75
CA GLY A 387 16.99 18.65 16.04
C GLY A 387 15.74 18.86 16.87
N VAL A 388 15.92 19.50 18.03
CA VAL A 388 14.85 19.74 18.99
C VAL A 388 14.88 21.19 19.47
N CYS A 389 13.73 21.71 19.90
CA CYS A 389 13.61 23.01 20.54
C CYS A 389 12.44 23.01 21.52
N GLY A 390 12.45 23.95 22.48
CA GLY A 390 11.50 23.98 23.59
C GLY A 390 10.15 24.57 23.25
N SER A 391 10.07 25.46 22.26
CA SER A 391 8.83 26.13 21.85
C SER A 391 8.84 26.56 20.38
N HIS A 392 7.67 26.92 19.86
CA HIS A 392 7.54 27.51 18.53
C HIS A 392 8.34 28.82 18.38
N GLU A 393 8.39 29.66 19.41
CA GLU A 393 9.18 30.91 19.37
C GLU A 393 10.68 30.65 19.23
N GLU A 394 11.19 29.64 19.95
CA GLU A 394 12.59 29.22 19.84
C GLU A 394 12.88 28.66 18.44
N TYR A 395 11.98 27.82 17.90
CA TYR A 395 12.06 27.34 16.53
C TYR A 395 12.13 28.50 15.52
N MET A 396 11.20 29.46 15.60
CA MET A 396 11.12 30.57 14.66
C MET A 396 12.38 31.43 14.71
N LYS A 397 12.88 31.73 15.91
CA LYS A 397 14.13 32.48 16.09
C LYS A 397 15.34 31.72 15.53
N MET A 398 15.40 30.40 15.72
CA MET A 398 16.48 29.57 15.19
C MET A 398 16.42 29.45 13.67
N ALA A 399 15.24 29.21 13.10
CA ALA A 399 15.05 28.97 11.67
C ALA A 399 15.15 30.26 10.84
N PHE A 400 14.64 31.38 11.35
CA PHE A 400 14.44 32.60 10.57
C PHE A 400 15.05 33.88 11.19
N GLY A 401 15.58 33.80 12.41
CA GLY A 401 16.11 34.96 13.13
C GLY A 401 15.03 36.04 13.34
N ASP A 402 15.37 37.30 13.02
CA ASP A 402 14.49 38.45 13.19
C ASP A 402 13.56 38.69 11.98
N ASN A 403 13.66 37.86 10.92
CA ASN A 403 12.87 37.98 9.69
C ASN A 403 11.98 36.74 9.48
N PRO A 404 10.98 36.50 10.34
CA PRO A 404 10.07 35.38 10.17
C PRO A 404 9.26 35.53 8.86
N PRO A 405 9.02 34.43 8.12
CA PRO A 405 8.09 34.46 7.00
C PRO A 405 6.70 34.88 7.47
N LYS A 406 5.95 35.60 6.61
CA LYS A 406 4.53 35.86 6.86
C LYS A 406 3.81 34.50 6.93
N ALA A 407 3.13 34.24 8.03
CA ALA A 407 2.39 33.00 8.21
C ALA A 407 1.28 32.89 7.16
N ASN A 408 1.44 31.96 6.22
CA ASN A 408 0.39 31.51 5.31
C ASN A 408 0.22 30.01 5.55
N GLY A 409 -0.94 29.60 6.06
CA GLY A 409 -1.29 28.20 6.31
C GLY A 409 -2.46 28.07 7.29
N ASP A 410 -2.86 26.83 7.59
CA ASP A 410 -4.02 26.51 8.41
C ASP A 410 -3.84 26.96 9.87
N SER A 411 -4.69 27.88 10.35
CA SER A 411 -4.46 28.54 11.65
C SER A 411 -4.46 27.56 12.81
N LYS A 412 -5.20 26.45 12.69
CA LYS A 412 -5.35 25.46 13.76
C LYS A 412 -4.08 24.63 13.99
N LEU A 413 -3.40 24.25 12.92
CA LEU A 413 -2.11 23.54 12.99
C LEU A 413 -1.02 24.44 13.58
N PHE A 414 -1.08 25.75 13.30
CA PHE A 414 -0.20 26.72 13.93
C PHE A 414 -0.46 26.86 15.43
N ASP A 415 -1.72 26.78 15.88
CA ASP A 415 -2.08 26.87 17.29
C ASP A 415 -1.54 25.65 18.08
N ASP A 416 -1.72 24.43 17.57
CA ASP A 416 -1.19 23.21 18.21
C ASP A 416 0.35 23.23 18.34
N ILE A 417 1.07 23.72 17.32
CA ILE A 417 2.53 23.86 17.36
C ILE A 417 2.95 24.99 18.32
N ARG A 418 2.18 26.08 18.38
CA ARG A 418 2.46 27.25 19.25
C ARG A 418 2.26 26.93 20.71
N ASP A 419 1.22 26.17 21.03
CA ASP A 419 0.84 25.83 22.40
C ASP A 419 1.63 24.63 22.93
N ALA A 420 2.23 23.82 22.05
CA ALA A 420 3.04 22.68 22.42
C ALA A 420 4.52 23.04 22.68
N GLY A 421 5.12 22.32 23.62
CA GLY A 421 6.55 22.33 23.88
C GLY A 421 7.28 21.11 23.31
N ASN A 422 8.60 21.06 23.51
CA ASN A 422 9.43 19.89 23.19
C ASN A 422 9.29 19.44 21.73
N LEU A 423 9.49 20.38 20.80
CA LEU A 423 9.31 20.16 19.38
C LEU A 423 10.49 19.37 18.80
N LEU A 424 10.19 18.37 17.96
CA LEU A 424 11.13 17.70 17.09
C LEU A 424 11.00 18.29 15.68
N TYR A 425 12.09 18.73 15.07
CA TYR A 425 12.06 19.21 13.69
C TYR A 425 12.96 18.38 12.78
N PHE A 426 12.55 18.22 11.52
CA PHE A 426 13.30 17.57 10.47
C PHE A 426 13.24 18.36 9.15
N LEU A 427 14.40 18.68 8.59
CA LEU A 427 14.53 19.35 7.29
C LEU A 427 14.59 18.31 6.16
N ASN A 428 13.55 18.27 5.35
CA ASN A 428 13.46 17.45 4.13
C ASN A 428 14.31 18.05 3.01
N THR A 429 14.76 17.22 2.07
CA THR A 429 15.59 17.63 0.93
C THR A 429 14.91 18.59 -0.04
N ASP A 430 13.58 18.62 -0.04
CA ASP A 430 12.78 19.61 -0.76
C ASP A 430 12.69 20.97 -0.04
N GLY A 431 13.42 21.16 1.07
CA GLY A 431 13.44 22.42 1.82
C GLY A 431 12.26 22.59 2.78
N THR A 432 11.29 21.69 2.81
CA THR A 432 10.22 21.70 3.81
C THR A 432 10.72 21.23 5.17
N VAL A 433 10.11 21.72 6.25
CA VAL A 433 10.42 21.28 7.62
C VAL A 433 9.21 20.58 8.21
N SER A 434 9.39 19.33 8.61
CA SER A 434 8.44 18.61 9.45
C SER A 434 8.66 19.00 10.90
N VAL A 435 7.61 19.48 11.58
CA VAL A 435 7.65 19.84 13.00
C VAL A 435 6.66 18.96 13.74
N LEU A 436 7.14 18.19 14.71
CA LEU A 436 6.36 17.24 15.50
C LEU A 436 6.31 17.72 16.95
N PRO A 437 5.16 18.28 17.38
CA PRO A 437 4.94 18.73 18.75
C PRO A 437 5.05 17.61 19.80
N GLY A 438 5.77 17.84 20.90
CA GLY A 438 5.91 16.86 22.00
C GLY A 438 6.82 15.66 21.73
N TYR A 439 7.26 15.44 20.49
CA TYR A 439 8.04 14.26 20.09
C TYR A 439 9.54 14.39 20.34
N ALA A 440 10.05 15.53 20.84
CA ALA A 440 11.46 15.61 21.24
C ALA A 440 11.80 14.60 22.35
N THR A 441 10.82 14.20 23.16
CA THR A 441 10.98 13.17 24.21
C THR A 441 11.38 11.81 23.64
N CYS A 442 10.99 11.52 22.40
CA CYS A 442 11.09 10.19 21.80
C CYS A 442 12.44 9.91 21.11
N VAL A 443 13.20 10.96 20.78
CA VAL A 443 14.32 10.84 19.84
C VAL A 443 15.67 11.05 20.53
N LYS A 444 16.53 10.05 20.44
CA LYS A 444 17.87 10.03 21.02
C LYS A 444 18.88 10.74 20.12
N ILE A 445 18.84 12.07 20.15
CA ILE A 445 19.82 12.95 19.49
C ILE A 445 20.85 13.40 20.53
N LYS A 446 22.10 13.61 20.10
CA LYS A 446 23.14 14.16 20.95
C LYS A 446 22.69 15.52 21.51
N ASP A 447 22.84 15.68 22.83
CA ASP A 447 22.50 16.90 23.56
C ASP A 447 20.99 17.25 23.57
N ASN A 448 20.09 16.27 23.35
CA ASN A 448 18.64 16.48 23.49
C ASN A 448 18.25 16.54 24.99
N PRO A 449 17.84 17.72 25.53
CA PRO A 449 17.49 17.85 26.94
C PRO A 449 16.09 17.32 27.28
N TYR A 450 15.26 17.06 26.27
CA TYR A 450 13.87 16.65 26.42
C TYR A 450 13.67 15.14 26.39
N TYR A 451 14.71 14.38 26.01
CA TYR A 451 14.61 12.93 25.86
C TYR A 451 14.15 12.26 27.16
N ASP A 452 13.07 11.49 27.06
CA ASP A 452 12.52 10.69 28.14
C ASP A 452 12.40 9.24 27.67
N LYS A 453 13.01 8.32 28.41
CA LYS A 453 13.09 6.93 28.00
C LYS A 453 11.73 6.23 28.05
N GLU A 454 10.87 6.59 28.99
CA GLU A 454 9.56 5.97 29.17
C GLU A 454 8.60 6.44 28.07
N CYS A 455 8.55 7.74 27.78
CA CYS A 455 7.84 8.30 26.62
C CYS A 455 8.37 7.70 25.32
N ALA A 456 9.70 7.69 25.11
CA ALA A 456 10.30 7.13 23.91
C ALA A 456 9.94 5.66 23.68
N SER A 457 9.73 4.89 24.75
CA SER A 457 9.34 3.47 24.66
C SER A 457 7.93 3.29 24.13
N HIS A 458 6.99 4.17 24.47
CA HIS A 458 5.58 4.06 24.11
C HIS A 458 5.25 4.84 22.84
N ASP A 459 5.67 6.10 22.77
CA ASP A 459 5.23 7.06 21.74
C ASP A 459 6.17 7.08 20.53
N GLY A 460 7.41 6.62 20.70
CA GLY A 460 8.41 6.62 19.61
C GLY A 460 8.01 5.78 18.39
N LEU A 461 7.13 4.79 18.58
CA LEU A 461 6.57 3.99 17.50
C LEU A 461 5.72 4.83 16.53
N ALA A 462 4.96 5.81 17.05
CA ALA A 462 4.03 6.61 16.25
C ALA A 462 4.76 7.40 15.16
N ILE A 463 6.00 7.82 15.41
CA ILE A 463 6.84 8.49 14.40
C ILE A 463 7.03 7.61 13.15
N ILE A 464 7.07 6.29 13.32
CA ILE A 464 7.24 5.32 12.23
C ILE A 464 5.89 4.85 11.69
N LEU A 465 4.94 4.54 12.57
CA LEU A 465 3.71 3.85 12.20
C LEU A 465 2.58 4.81 11.76
N ASN A 466 2.63 6.07 12.17
CA ASN A 466 1.65 7.06 11.73
C ASN A 466 2.27 7.97 10.65
N HIS A 467 2.03 7.61 9.39
CA HIS A 467 2.55 8.32 8.22
C HIS A 467 1.94 9.72 7.99
N SER A 468 0.98 10.15 8.82
CA SER A 468 0.52 11.55 8.85
C SER A 468 1.42 12.44 9.72
N LEU A 469 2.14 11.87 10.70
CA LEU A 469 3.00 12.63 11.61
C LEU A 469 4.37 12.96 11.01
N SER A 470 4.86 12.13 10.09
CA SER A 470 6.22 12.21 9.57
C SER A 470 6.26 12.04 8.06
N THR A 471 7.28 12.62 7.42
CA THR A 471 7.58 12.36 6.02
C THR A 471 8.32 11.03 5.86
N ALA A 472 8.24 10.43 4.67
CA ALA A 472 9.01 9.22 4.35
C ALA A 472 10.52 9.43 4.57
N GLU A 473 11.03 10.61 4.20
CA GLU A 473 12.44 10.94 4.38
C GLU A 473 12.84 11.04 5.86
N MET A 474 11.99 11.64 6.70
CA MET A 474 12.22 11.71 8.14
C MET A 474 12.29 10.32 8.76
N ARG A 475 11.37 9.41 8.41
CA ARG A 475 11.36 8.03 8.92
C ARG A 475 12.61 7.28 8.50
N GLU A 476 13.00 7.34 7.23
CA GLU A 476 14.23 6.71 6.74
C GLU A 476 15.47 7.25 7.47
N TYR A 477 15.53 8.56 7.69
CA TYR A 477 16.62 9.16 8.46
C TYR A 477 16.66 8.66 9.91
N ILE A 478 15.51 8.60 10.59
CA ILE A 478 15.39 8.11 11.97
C ILE A 478 15.79 6.64 12.08
N ILE A 479 15.31 5.79 11.16
CA ILE A 479 15.63 4.36 11.11
C ILE A 479 17.13 4.16 10.87
N LYS A 480 17.68 4.82 9.84
CA LYS A 480 19.10 4.71 9.46
C LYS A 480 20.03 5.12 10.59
N ASN A 481 19.68 6.18 11.33
CA ASN A 481 20.48 6.71 12.43
C ASN A 481 20.11 6.12 13.81
N LYS A 482 19.15 5.17 13.87
CA LYS A 482 18.70 4.48 15.10
C LYS A 482 18.26 5.45 16.20
N LEU A 483 17.53 6.50 15.82
CA LEU A 483 17.23 7.60 16.74
C LEU A 483 16.08 7.30 17.72
N ILE A 484 15.28 6.26 17.50
CA ILE A 484 14.20 5.84 18.41
C ILE A 484 14.51 4.48 19.05
N SER A 485 15.73 4.34 19.60
CA SER A 485 16.26 3.05 20.07
C SER A 485 15.45 2.35 21.15
N ASP A 486 14.62 3.09 21.88
CA ASP A 486 13.83 2.58 23.00
C ASP A 486 12.38 2.28 22.63
N ALA A 487 11.91 2.71 21.45
CA ALA A 487 10.58 2.41 20.95
C ALA A 487 10.33 0.89 20.91
N ALA A 488 9.20 0.47 21.48
CA ALA A 488 8.92 -0.93 21.76
C ALA A 488 7.44 -1.26 21.57
N LEU A 489 7.16 -2.36 20.86
CA LEU A 489 5.82 -2.93 20.82
C LEU A 489 5.42 -3.39 22.22
N SER A 490 4.15 -3.23 22.59
CA SER A 490 3.62 -3.80 23.82
C SER A 490 3.84 -5.32 23.83
N SER A 491 4.37 -5.87 24.92
CA SER A 491 4.69 -7.30 25.01
C SER A 491 4.31 -7.85 26.38
N VAL A 492 3.57 -8.95 26.36
CA VAL A 492 3.22 -9.71 27.57
C VAL A 492 4.42 -10.45 28.18
N SER A 493 5.50 -10.65 27.42
CA SER A 493 6.69 -11.34 27.90
C SER A 493 7.63 -10.40 28.67
N SER A 494 8.03 -9.28 28.04
CA SER A 494 8.81 -8.21 28.68
C SER A 494 8.92 -7.00 27.74
N PRO A 495 9.13 -5.78 28.28
CA PRO A 495 9.43 -4.60 27.46
C PRO A 495 10.61 -4.81 26.50
N GLU A 496 11.65 -5.52 26.95
CA GLU A 496 12.83 -5.82 26.12
C GLU A 496 12.49 -6.69 24.91
N ALA A 497 11.61 -7.69 25.08
CA ALA A 497 11.16 -8.52 23.97
C ALA A 497 10.37 -7.69 22.94
N GLY A 498 9.51 -6.79 23.41
CA GLY A 498 8.78 -5.82 22.58
C GLY A 498 9.70 -4.89 21.80
N ARG A 499 10.73 -4.34 22.47
CA ARG A 499 11.76 -3.51 21.86
C ARG A 499 12.54 -4.26 20.80
N LYS A 500 13.04 -5.46 21.12
CA LYS A 500 13.77 -6.30 20.15
C LYS A 500 12.92 -6.64 18.93
N MET A 501 11.63 -6.95 19.12
CA MET A 501 10.69 -7.23 18.04
C MET A 501 10.51 -6.01 17.13
N PHE A 502 10.26 -4.84 17.70
CA PHE A 502 10.12 -3.61 16.92
C PHE A 502 11.41 -3.25 16.18
N GLN A 503 12.52 -3.10 16.91
CA GLN A 503 13.79 -2.61 16.34
C GLN A 503 14.34 -3.53 15.23
N LYS A 504 14.16 -4.85 15.36
CA LYS A 504 14.56 -5.81 14.32
C LYS A 504 13.73 -5.68 13.04
N ASN A 505 12.46 -5.31 13.17
CA ASN A 505 11.48 -5.31 12.07
C ASN A 505 11.01 -3.90 11.68
N ILE A 506 11.69 -2.85 12.16
CA ILE A 506 11.26 -1.45 12.02
C ILE A 506 11.05 -1.04 10.56
N ARG A 507 11.89 -1.52 9.64
CA ARG A 507 11.75 -1.25 8.19
C ARG A 507 10.48 -1.89 7.62
N PHE A 508 10.23 -3.16 7.96
CA PHE A 508 9.01 -3.84 7.55
C PHE A 508 7.76 -3.16 8.13
N LEU A 509 7.80 -2.78 9.41
CA LEU A 509 6.68 -2.13 10.08
C LEU A 509 6.40 -0.72 9.54
N ASN A 510 7.44 0.03 9.15
CA ASN A 510 7.31 1.30 8.42
C ASN A 510 6.55 1.10 7.10
N ASP A 511 6.99 0.13 6.29
CA ASP A 511 6.37 -0.11 5.00
C ASP A 511 4.96 -0.65 5.17
N TYR A 512 4.75 -1.59 6.08
CA TYR A 512 3.44 -2.11 6.46
C TYR A 512 2.46 -1.00 6.84
N ALA A 513 2.91 0.02 7.58
CA ALA A 513 2.09 1.19 7.94
C ALA A 513 1.77 2.13 6.75
N GLY A 514 2.53 2.04 5.66
CA GLY A 514 2.31 2.78 4.42
C GLY A 514 1.51 2.05 3.36
N ARG A 515 1.02 0.84 3.64
CA ARG A 515 0.07 0.16 2.76
C ARG A 515 -1.22 0.97 2.66
N ASP A 516 -2.02 0.67 1.64
CA ASP A 516 -3.32 1.27 1.41
C ASP A 516 -3.21 2.79 1.23
N SER A 517 -2.16 3.25 0.54
CA SER A 517 -1.89 4.67 0.34
C SER A 517 -1.50 4.98 -1.11
N MET A 518 -1.77 6.22 -1.53
CA MET A 518 -1.36 6.76 -2.82
C MET A 518 -0.36 7.91 -2.60
N PRO A 519 0.96 7.65 -2.65
CA PRO A 519 1.97 8.64 -2.28
C PRO A 519 2.01 9.86 -3.22
N PHE A 520 1.38 9.77 -4.38
CA PHE A 520 1.43 10.77 -5.45
C PHE A 520 0.46 11.94 -5.28
N LEU A 521 -0.47 11.88 -4.31
CA LEU A 521 -1.46 12.95 -4.08
C LEU A 521 -0.99 14.07 -3.17
N ARG A 522 0.15 13.92 -2.47
CA ARG A 522 0.61 14.91 -1.47
C ARG A 522 1.26 16.17 -2.07
N GLY A 523 1.21 16.36 -3.39
CA GLY A 523 1.95 17.42 -4.07
C GLY A 523 1.29 18.05 -5.30
N ILE A 524 0.04 17.67 -5.61
CA ILE A 524 -0.76 18.25 -6.70
C ILE A 524 -1.69 19.32 -6.13
#